data_AF-A0A1H0C1N9-F1
#
_entry.id   AF-A0A1H0C1N9-F1
#
_cell.length_a   1.000
_cell.length_b   1.000
_cell.length_c   1.000
_cell.angle_alpha   90.00
_cell.angle_beta   90.00
_cell.angle_gamma   90.00
#
_symmetry.space_group_name_H-M   'P 1'
#
loop_
_entity.id
_entity.type
_entity.pdbx_description
1 polymer ?
#
loop_
_entity_poly.entity_id
_entity_poly.type
_entity_poly.pdbx_seq_one_letter_code
_entity_poly.pdbx_strand_id
1 'polypeptide(L)' 'MARILVVDDSMFMRLMIKNILSEIGHEIVAEAPNGLEAISLFILT' A
#
# COMPACT_ATOMS: atom_id res chain seq x y z
N MET A 1 -6.10 4.34 13.41
CA MET A 1 -4.84 3.83 12.85
C MET A 1 -5.12 2.49 12.19
N ALA A 2 -5.08 2.44 10.86
CA ALA A 2 -5.24 1.20 10.09
C ALA A 2 -3.88 0.79 9.50
N ARG A 3 -3.65 -0.53 9.35
CA ARG A 3 -2.53 -1.09 8.59
C ARG A 3 -2.98 -1.30 7.16
N ILE A 4 -2.27 -0.72 6.20
CA ILE A 4 -2.73 -0.63 4.80
C ILE A 4 -1.65 -1.15 3.86
N LEU A 5 -2.05 -2.05 2.96
CA LEU A 5 -1.31 -2.46 1.76
C LEU A 5 -1.90 -1.69 0.57
N VAL A 6 -1.07 -0.90 -0.12
CA VAL A 6 -1.52 -0.10 -1.29
C VAL A 6 -1.24 -0.88 -2.58
N VAL A 7 -2.26 -1.07 -3.42
CA VAL A 7 -2.16 -1.84 -4.67
C VAL A 7 -2.61 -0.98 -5.84
N ASP A 8 -1.70 -0.70 -6.78
CA ASP A 8 -1.95 0.08 -8.00
C ASP A 8 -0.82 -0.17 -9.01
N ASP A 9 -1.09 -0.17 -10.31
CA ASP A 9 -0.08 -0.45 -11.35
C ASP A 9 0.92 0.69 -11.56
N SER A 10 0.57 1.92 -11.18
CA SER A 10 1.43 3.10 -11.26
C SER A 10 2.21 3.35 -9.97
N MET A 11 3.54 3.43 -10.09
CA MET A 11 4.41 3.82 -8.97
C MET A 11 4.08 5.22 -8.44
N PHE A 12 3.72 6.15 -9.32
CA PHE A 12 3.39 7.52 -8.93
C PHE A 12 2.11 7.57 -8.07
N MET A 13 1.10 6.79 -8.44
CA MET A 13 -0.16 6.73 -7.70
C MET A 13 0.04 6.11 -6.32
N ARG A 14 0.82 5.03 -6.20
CA ARG A 14 1.15 4.44 -4.89
C ARG A 14 1.86 5.43 -3.96
N LEU A 15 2.81 6.22 -4.49
CA LEU A 15 3.48 7.27 -3.72
C LEU A 15 2.50 8.34 -3.22
N MET A 16 1.63 8.84 -4.10
CA MET A 16 0.62 9.84 -3.74
C MET A 16 -0.32 9.32 -2.65
N ILE A 17 -0.88 8.11 -2.84
CA ILE A 17 -1.81 7.50 -1.89
C ILE A 17 -1.13 7.24 -0.54
N LYS A 18 0.10 6.70 -0.55
CA LYS A 18 0.89 6.49 0.66
C LYS A 18 1.09 7.77 1.46
N ASN A 19 1.42 8.87 0.80
CA ASN A 19 1.63 10.15 1.48
C ASN A 19 0.35 10.64 2.15
N ILE A 20 -0.78 10.64 1.43
CA ILE A 20 -2.09 11.05 1.98
C ILE A 20 -2.47 10.19 3.19
N LEU A 21 -2.36 8.87 3.08
CA LEU A 21 -2.74 7.95 4.16
C LEU A 21 -1.80 8.05 5.37
N SER A 22 -0.52 8.30 5.14
CA SER A 22 0.45 8.49 6.23
C SER A 22 0.20 9.82 6.96
N GLU A 23 -0.11 10.90 6.23
CA GLU A 23 -0.43 12.21 6.80
C GLU A 23 -1.65 12.18 7.73
N ILE A 24 -2.65 11.36 7.43
CA ILE A 24 -3.85 11.19 8.27
C ILE A 24 -3.68 10.13 9.38
N GLY A 25 -2.46 9.61 9.59
CA GLY A 25 -2.16 8.68 10.68
C GLY A 25 -2.62 7.25 10.39
N HIS A 26 -2.31 6.73 9.21
CA HIS A 26 -2.35 5.30 8.91
C HIS A 26 -0.94 4.74 8.71
N GLU A 27 -0.79 3.44 8.93
CA GLU A 27 0.47 2.73 8.75
C GLU A 27 0.44 2.01 7.41
N ILE A 28 1.40 2.32 6.55
CA ILE A 28 1.54 1.70 5.24
C ILE A 28 2.55 0.56 5.38
N VAL A 29 2.04 -0.67 5.39
CA VAL A 29 2.84 -1.86 5.73
C VAL A 29 3.49 -2.49 4.50
N ALA A 30 2.94 -2.24 3.31
CA ALA A 30 3.46 -2.74 2.05
C ALA A 30 2.84 -2.00 0.85
N GLU A 31 3.43 -2.18 -0.32
CA GLU A 31 2.97 -1.66 -1.61
C GLU A 31 3.08 -2.77 -2.67
N ALA A 32 2.15 -2.85 -3.61
CA ALA A 32 2.18 -3.84 -4.69
C ALA A 32 1.75 -3.24 -6.06
N PRO A 33 2.40 -3.60 -7.17
CA PRO A 33 2.04 -3.18 -8.52
C PRO A 33 0.89 -3.99 -9.15
N ASN A 34 0.47 -5.09 -8.53
CA ASN A 34 -0.59 -5.96 -9.06
C ASN A 34 -1.17 -6.86 -7.95
N GLY A 35 -2.25 -7.56 -8.29
CA GLY A 35 -2.96 -8.44 -7.34
C GLY A 35 -2.16 -9.66 -6.86
N LEU A 36 -1.31 -10.26 -7.70
CA LEU A 36 -0.53 -11.45 -7.32
C LEU A 36 0.51 -11.10 -6.24
N GLU A 37 1.21 -9.99 -6.44
CA GLU A 37 2.17 -9.48 -5.46
C GLU A 37 1.47 -9.00 -4.19
N ALA A 38 0.29 -8.36 -4.32
CA ALA A 38 -0.52 -7.95 -3.18
C ALA A 38 -0.95 -9.16 -2.31
N ILE A 39 -1.42 -10.24 -2.92
CA ILE A 39 -1.79 -11.47 -2.20
C ILE A 39 -0.57 -12.07 -1.49
N SER A 40 0.57 -12.10 -2.18
CA SER A 40 1.82 -12.61 -1.61
C SER A 40 2.25 -11.79 -0.38
N LEU A 41 2.14 -10.46 -0.45
CA LEU A 41 2.46 -9.56 0.66
C LEU A 41 1.44 -9.68 1.80
N PHE A 42 0.15 -9.75 1.50
CA PHE A 42 -0.92 -9.84 2.51
C PHE A 42 -0.78 -11.07 3.42
N ILE A 43 -0.26 -12.19 2.89
CA ILE A 43 -0.04 -13.41 3.68
C ILE A 43 1.22 -13.30 4.56
N LEU A 44 2.18 -12.44 4.19
CA LEU A 44 3.46 -12.27 4.87
C LEU A 44 3.47 -11.13 5.91
N THR A 45 2.55 -10.18 5.80
CA THR A 45 2.43 -8.98 6.67
C THR A 45 1.31 -9.08 7.69
#